data_AF-A0A346RST3-F1
#
_entry.id   AF-A0A346RST3-F1
#
_cell.length_a   1.000
_cell.length_b   1.000
_cell.length_c   1.000
_cell.angle_alpha   90.00
_cell.angle_beta   90.00
_cell.angle_gamma   90.00
#
_symmetry.space_group_name_H-M   'P 1'
#
loop_
_entity.id
_entity.type
_entity.pdbx_description
1 polymer ?
#
loop_
_entity_poly.entity_id
_entity_poly.type
_entity_poly.pdbx_seq_one_letter_code
_entity_poly.pdbx_strand_id
1 'polypeptide(L)'
;VVGMNQLFDIEIDKVNKPRLPLASGEFSLETGIVLVFAAAIVSFTMGLKSKSPALLGALLISCFLGSAYSINIPLFRWKQHAFLAASCILCVRAVVVQLAFFIHMQRYVLGRPIVLTKSVIFATAFMCFFSAVIALFKDIPDVDGDRYFGIQSFSVRLGQEKVFWFCIKLLLTAYATAMLVGASTPTIYEKTVIVLSHGLLASILWFRARSIDIQNKASITSFYMFIWKLFYA
;
A
#
# COMPACT_ATOMS: atom_id res chain seq x y z
N VAL A 1 4.13 -10.49 -5.67
CA VAL A 1 3.19 -10.29 -4.53
C VAL A 1 1.73 -10.21 -4.99
N VAL A 2 1.31 -9.17 -5.74
CA VAL A 2 -0.11 -9.00 -6.11
C VAL A 2 -0.65 -10.13 -7.00
N GLY A 3 0.10 -10.59 -8.00
CA GLY A 3 -0.34 -11.72 -8.84
C GLY A 3 -0.49 -13.02 -8.04
N MET A 4 0.45 -13.30 -7.13
CA MET A 4 0.32 -14.42 -6.19
C MET A 4 -0.93 -14.29 -5.32
N ASN A 5 -1.25 -13.08 -4.85
CA ASN A 5 -2.47 -12.87 -4.08
C ASN A 5 -3.73 -13.24 -4.87
N GLN A 6 -3.83 -12.82 -6.14
CA GLN A 6 -4.96 -13.18 -7.00
C GLN A 6 -5.08 -14.69 -7.23
N LEU A 7 -3.95 -15.41 -7.39
CA LEU A 7 -3.97 -16.88 -7.57
C LEU A 7 -4.65 -17.62 -6.40
N PHE A 8 -4.48 -17.12 -5.16
CA PHE A 8 -5.09 -17.72 -3.97
C PHE A 8 -6.43 -17.11 -3.58
N ASP A 9 -6.90 -16.09 -4.30
CA ASP A 9 -8.10 -15.32 -3.96
C ASP A 9 -9.13 -15.30 -5.09
N ILE A 10 -9.01 -16.14 -6.11
CA ILE A 10 -9.91 -16.15 -7.29
C ILE A 10 -11.40 -16.10 -6.88
N GLU A 11 -11.85 -16.98 -5.99
CA GLU A 11 -13.25 -17.01 -5.55
C GLU A 11 -13.66 -15.78 -4.73
N ILE A 12 -12.73 -15.20 -3.96
CA ILE A 12 -12.97 -13.97 -3.19
C ILE A 12 -13.07 -12.77 -4.12
N ASP A 13 -12.16 -12.69 -5.08
CA ASP A 13 -12.09 -11.61 -6.06
C ASP A 13 -13.23 -11.67 -7.08
N LYS A 14 -13.87 -12.82 -7.33
CA LYS A 14 -15.14 -12.86 -8.08
C LYS A 14 -16.24 -12.01 -7.43
N VAL A 15 -16.25 -11.91 -6.10
CA VAL A 15 -17.22 -11.09 -5.35
C VAL A 15 -16.73 -9.65 -5.20
N ASN A 16 -15.45 -9.48 -4.85
CA ASN A 16 -14.90 -8.18 -4.50
C ASN A 16 -14.42 -7.37 -5.72
N LYS A 17 -13.78 -8.04 -6.67
CA LYS A 17 -13.06 -7.43 -7.79
C LYS A 17 -13.27 -8.24 -9.09
N PRO A 18 -14.52 -8.39 -9.56
CA PRO A 18 -14.88 -9.30 -10.66
C PRO A 18 -14.19 -8.99 -11.99
N ARG A 19 -13.65 -7.77 -12.14
CA ARG A 19 -12.91 -7.31 -13.32
C ARG A 19 -11.44 -7.75 -13.36
N LEU A 20 -10.91 -8.40 -12.32
CA LEU A 20 -9.51 -8.86 -12.33
C LEU A 20 -9.35 -10.04 -13.29
N PRO A 21 -8.24 -10.15 -14.04
CA PRO A 21 -8.11 -11.12 -15.13
C PRO A 21 -8.38 -12.58 -14.75
N LEU A 22 -7.95 -13.01 -13.55
CA LEU A 22 -8.21 -14.36 -13.05
C LEU A 22 -9.65 -14.55 -12.53
N ALA A 23 -10.24 -13.51 -11.94
CA ALA A 23 -11.61 -13.56 -11.43
C ALA A 23 -12.66 -13.49 -12.55
N SER A 24 -12.37 -12.71 -13.61
CA SER A 24 -13.21 -12.58 -14.80
C SER A 24 -13.12 -13.78 -15.75
N GLY A 25 -12.08 -14.61 -15.61
CA GLY A 25 -11.79 -15.70 -16.54
C GLY A 25 -11.07 -15.27 -17.82
N GLU A 26 -10.64 -14.01 -17.93
CA GLU A 26 -9.82 -13.53 -19.05
C GLU A 26 -8.49 -14.27 -19.12
N PHE A 27 -7.88 -14.58 -17.96
CA PHE A 27 -6.71 -15.45 -17.85
C PHE A 27 -7.08 -16.79 -17.21
N SER A 28 -6.56 -17.87 -17.78
CA SER A 28 -6.58 -19.19 -17.12
C SER A 28 -5.69 -19.21 -15.88
N LEU A 29 -5.93 -20.15 -14.98
CA LEU A 29 -5.08 -20.37 -13.80
C LEU A 29 -3.62 -20.64 -14.20
N GLU A 30 -3.39 -21.45 -15.23
CA GLU A 30 -2.07 -21.76 -15.76
C GLU A 30 -1.33 -20.50 -16.21
N THR A 31 -2.00 -19.64 -16.99
CA THR A 31 -1.44 -18.35 -17.43
C THR A 31 -1.08 -17.48 -16.23
N GLY A 32 -1.95 -17.40 -15.22
CA GLY A 32 -1.66 -16.67 -13.98
C GLY A 32 -0.42 -17.20 -13.26
N ILE A 33 -0.29 -18.52 -13.11
CA ILE A 33 0.86 -19.18 -12.49
C ILE A 33 2.14 -18.83 -13.26
N VAL A 34 2.14 -19.03 -14.58
CA VAL A 34 3.29 -18.74 -15.44
C VAL A 34 3.72 -17.27 -15.30
N LEU A 35 2.79 -16.32 -15.36
CA LEU A 35 3.11 -14.90 -15.22
C LEU A 35 3.71 -14.56 -13.86
N VAL A 36 3.16 -15.12 -12.77
CA VAL A 36 3.66 -14.88 -11.42
C VAL A 36 5.07 -15.44 -11.23
N PHE A 37 5.33 -16.66 -11.72
CA PHE A 37 6.66 -17.26 -11.66
C PHE A 37 7.66 -16.54 -12.55
N ALA A 38 7.29 -16.19 -13.79
CA ALA A 38 8.14 -15.43 -14.70
C ALA A 38 8.51 -14.07 -14.11
N ALA A 39 7.54 -13.35 -13.55
CA ALA A 39 7.79 -12.07 -12.88
C ALA A 39 8.70 -12.22 -11.66
N ALA A 40 8.57 -13.30 -10.89
CA ALA A 40 9.46 -13.60 -9.78
C ALA A 40 10.90 -13.85 -10.26
N ILE A 41 11.09 -14.70 -11.27
CA ILE A 41 12.41 -15.00 -11.85
C ILE A 41 13.08 -13.71 -12.37
N VAL A 42 12.35 -12.90 -13.14
CA VAL A 42 12.86 -11.61 -13.63
C VAL A 42 13.26 -10.70 -12.48
N SER A 43 12.40 -10.55 -11.46
CA SER A 43 12.66 -9.69 -10.31
C SER A 43 13.91 -10.13 -9.54
N PHE A 44 14.05 -11.42 -9.23
CA PHE A 44 15.24 -11.94 -8.54
C PHE A 44 16.50 -11.85 -9.39
N THR A 45 16.40 -12.09 -10.70
CA THR A 45 17.53 -11.92 -11.63
C THR A 45 18.01 -10.47 -11.64
N MET A 46 17.10 -9.50 -11.70
CA MET A 46 17.44 -8.07 -11.61
C MET A 46 18.06 -7.73 -10.25
N GLY A 47 17.50 -8.26 -9.16
CA GLY A 47 18.03 -8.09 -7.80
C GLY A 47 19.48 -8.58 -7.69
N LEU A 48 19.77 -9.78 -8.20
CA LEU A 48 21.13 -10.34 -8.22
C LEU A 48 22.07 -9.52 -9.10
N LYS A 49 21.64 -9.15 -10.31
CA LYS A 49 22.45 -8.33 -11.24
C LYS A 49 22.77 -6.93 -10.70
N SER A 50 21.90 -6.38 -9.84
CA SER A 50 22.13 -5.06 -9.22
C SER A 50 23.35 -5.03 -8.29
N LYS A 51 23.84 -6.19 -7.83
CA LYS A 51 24.90 -6.34 -6.82
C LYS A 51 24.62 -5.57 -5.51
N SER A 52 23.36 -5.25 -5.24
CA SER A 52 22.92 -4.50 -4.07
C SER A 52 22.20 -5.41 -3.08
N PRO A 53 22.85 -5.79 -1.96
CA PRO A 53 22.22 -6.53 -0.88
C PRO A 53 20.90 -5.90 -0.38
N ALA A 54 20.77 -4.58 -0.43
CA ALA A 54 19.56 -3.89 -0.04
C ALA A 54 18.37 -4.23 -0.94
N LEU A 55 18.54 -4.20 -2.27
CA LEU A 55 17.48 -4.58 -3.20
C LEU A 55 17.16 -6.06 -3.14
N LEU A 56 18.19 -6.92 -3.05
CA LEU A 56 17.98 -8.36 -2.92
C LEU A 56 17.23 -8.70 -1.63
N GLY A 57 17.61 -8.07 -0.51
CA GLY A 57 16.92 -8.19 0.76
C GLY A 57 15.46 -7.73 0.68
N ALA A 58 15.19 -6.61 0.01
CA ALA A 58 13.82 -6.15 -0.20
C ALA A 58 12.97 -7.13 -1.01
N LEU A 59 13.54 -7.75 -2.04
CA LEU A 59 12.85 -8.78 -2.84
C LEU A 59 12.57 -10.03 -2.01
N LEU A 60 13.55 -10.52 -1.23
CA LEU A 60 13.39 -11.68 -0.35
C LEU A 60 12.31 -11.43 0.71
N ILE A 61 12.38 -10.29 1.41
CA ILE A 61 11.39 -9.91 2.43
C ILE A 61 10.00 -9.75 1.80
N SER A 62 9.90 -9.09 0.65
CA SER A 62 8.61 -8.90 -0.04
C SER A 62 8.04 -10.22 -0.55
N CYS A 63 8.88 -11.14 -1.01
CA CYS A 63 8.46 -12.47 -1.43
C CYS A 63 7.95 -13.30 -0.25
N PHE A 64 8.69 -13.29 0.86
CA PHE A 64 8.29 -13.97 2.10
C PHE A 64 6.98 -13.40 2.65
N LEU A 65 6.90 -12.08 2.88
CA LEU A 65 5.70 -11.44 3.43
C LEU A 65 4.51 -11.56 2.49
N GLY A 66 4.72 -11.47 1.18
CA GLY A 66 3.67 -11.73 0.19
C GLY A 66 3.15 -13.16 0.27
N SER A 67 4.04 -14.13 0.48
CA SER A 67 3.69 -15.54 0.63
C SER A 67 2.91 -15.77 1.93
N ALA A 68 3.45 -15.29 3.06
CA ALA A 68 2.82 -15.33 4.38
C ALA A 68 1.42 -14.68 4.37
N TYR A 69 1.27 -13.59 3.61
CA TYR A 69 -0.01 -12.91 3.42
C TYR A 69 -1.01 -13.74 2.60
N SER A 70 -0.59 -14.40 1.51
CA SER A 70 -1.50 -14.98 0.51
C SER A 70 -1.69 -16.49 0.59
N ILE A 71 -0.66 -17.29 0.84
CA ILE A 71 -0.74 -18.76 0.68
C ILE A 71 -1.61 -19.37 1.78
N ASN A 72 -2.49 -20.30 1.40
CA ASN A 72 -3.40 -20.97 2.33
C ASN A 72 -2.81 -22.27 2.91
N ILE A 73 -1.86 -22.14 3.84
CA ILE A 73 -1.24 -23.25 4.59
C ILE A 73 -1.13 -22.87 6.09
N PRO A 74 -0.92 -23.83 7.01
CA PRO A 74 -0.74 -23.52 8.43
C PRO A 74 0.34 -22.45 8.67
N LEU A 75 0.08 -21.53 9.61
CA LEU A 75 0.91 -20.35 9.95
C LEU A 75 1.00 -19.26 8.86
N PHE A 76 0.44 -19.45 7.68
CA PHE A 76 0.36 -18.46 6.60
C PHE A 76 -1.05 -17.86 6.54
N ARG A 77 -1.47 -17.34 5.38
CA ARG A 77 -2.77 -16.68 5.15
C ARG A 77 -3.05 -15.51 6.10
N TRP A 78 -2.00 -14.74 6.45
CA TRP A 78 -2.07 -13.63 7.40
C TRP A 78 -3.10 -12.56 7.03
N LYS A 79 -3.53 -12.50 5.76
CA LYS A 79 -4.63 -11.64 5.32
C LYS A 79 -5.95 -11.86 6.09
N GLN A 80 -6.14 -13.03 6.71
CA GLN A 80 -7.32 -13.32 7.55
C GLN A 80 -7.33 -12.51 8.85
N HIS A 81 -6.16 -12.07 9.32
CA HIS A 81 -5.99 -11.28 10.53
C HIS A 81 -5.69 -9.82 10.17
N ALA A 82 -6.62 -8.92 10.50
CA ALA A 82 -6.55 -7.51 10.09
C ALA A 82 -5.22 -6.81 10.48
N PHE A 83 -4.70 -7.08 11.68
CA PHE A 83 -3.42 -6.54 12.13
C PHE A 83 -2.25 -7.03 11.27
N LEU A 84 -2.11 -8.34 11.08
CA LEU A 84 -1.02 -8.92 10.28
C LEU A 84 -1.10 -8.49 8.81
N ALA A 85 -2.31 -8.41 8.26
CA ALA A 85 -2.57 -7.90 6.92
C ALA A 85 -2.03 -6.47 6.74
N ALA A 86 -2.38 -5.58 7.68
CA ALA A 86 -1.91 -4.19 7.68
C ALA A 86 -0.39 -4.10 7.89
N SER A 87 0.17 -4.89 8.81
CA SER A 87 1.61 -4.94 9.08
C SER A 87 2.41 -5.38 7.85
N CYS A 88 1.93 -6.36 7.07
CA CYS A 88 2.58 -6.78 5.83
C CYS A 88 2.65 -5.64 4.81
N ILE A 89 1.53 -4.96 4.59
CA ILE A 89 1.44 -3.88 3.61
C ILE A 89 2.32 -2.71 4.02
N LEU A 90 2.28 -2.31 5.29
CA LEU A 90 3.10 -1.24 5.84
C LEU A 90 4.59 -1.59 5.76
N CYS A 91 4.98 -2.77 6.23
CA CYS A 91 6.37 -3.21 6.23
C CYS A 91 6.95 -3.20 4.82
N VAL A 92 6.25 -3.80 3.84
CA VAL A 92 6.74 -3.84 2.46
C VAL A 92 6.75 -2.45 1.83
N ARG A 93 5.61 -1.73 1.84
CA ARG A 93 5.47 -0.48 1.05
C ARG A 93 6.13 0.72 1.70
N ALA A 94 5.99 0.90 3.01
CA ALA A 94 6.47 2.10 3.68
C ALA A 94 7.93 1.98 4.11
N VAL A 95 8.37 0.80 4.52
CA VAL A 95 9.69 0.61 5.15
C VAL A 95 10.67 -0.05 4.19
N VAL A 96 10.40 -1.29 3.79
CA VAL A 96 11.34 -2.12 3.03
C VAL A 96 11.65 -1.48 1.68
N VAL A 97 10.63 -1.15 0.88
CA VAL A 97 10.84 -0.55 -0.45
C VAL A 97 11.55 0.80 -0.32
N GLN A 98 11.07 1.70 0.54
CA GLN A 98 11.67 3.03 0.68
C GLN A 98 13.14 2.99 1.10
N LEU A 99 13.45 2.25 2.18
CA LEU A 99 14.81 2.19 2.70
C LEU A 99 15.75 1.43 1.77
N ALA A 100 15.28 0.33 1.15
CA ALA A 100 16.12 -0.44 0.24
C ALA A 100 16.51 0.35 -1.01
N PHE A 101 15.56 1.08 -1.62
CA PHE A 101 15.85 1.93 -2.76
C PHE A 101 16.77 3.10 -2.37
N PHE A 102 16.56 3.72 -1.21
CA PHE A 102 17.46 4.76 -0.72
C PHE A 102 18.89 4.24 -0.54
N ILE A 103 19.05 3.10 0.15
CA ILE A 103 20.36 2.48 0.38
C ILE A 103 21.01 2.09 -0.95
N HIS A 104 20.23 1.52 -1.88
CA HIS A 104 20.70 1.18 -3.21
C HIS A 104 21.28 2.40 -3.93
N MET A 105 20.50 3.46 -4.02
CA MET A 105 20.90 4.69 -4.70
C MET A 105 22.13 5.32 -4.06
N GLN A 106 22.16 5.44 -2.72
CA GLN A 106 23.29 6.06 -2.03
C GLN A 106 24.56 5.24 -2.19
N ARG A 107 24.53 3.96 -1.80
CA ARG A 107 25.75 3.17 -1.67
C ARG A 107 26.21 2.53 -2.97
N TYR A 108 25.28 2.03 -3.78
CA TYR A 108 25.60 1.14 -4.91
C TYR A 108 25.51 1.85 -6.27
N VAL A 109 24.81 2.98 -6.36
CA VAL A 109 24.77 3.82 -7.57
C VAL A 109 25.67 5.04 -7.42
N LEU A 110 25.54 5.80 -6.34
CA LEU A 110 26.27 7.06 -6.13
C LEU A 110 27.59 6.89 -5.36
N GLY A 111 27.86 5.72 -4.78
CA GLY A 111 29.08 5.45 -3.99
C GLY A 111 29.18 6.22 -2.66
N ARG A 112 28.07 6.79 -2.17
CA ARG A 112 27.99 7.62 -0.96
C ARG A 112 27.74 6.77 0.30
N PRO A 113 28.09 7.28 1.50
CA PRO A 113 27.74 6.63 2.75
C PRO A 113 26.22 6.62 2.97
N ILE A 114 25.74 5.60 3.70
CA ILE A 114 24.33 5.47 4.06
C ILE A 114 24.08 6.36 5.28
N VAL A 115 23.68 7.61 5.05
CA VAL A 115 23.29 8.56 6.11
C VAL A 115 21.81 8.87 5.95
N LEU A 116 21.00 8.45 6.91
CA LEU A 116 19.56 8.73 6.91
C LEU A 116 19.34 10.23 7.12
N THR A 117 18.93 10.92 6.06
CA THR A 117 18.63 12.35 6.13
C THR A 117 17.26 12.57 6.77
N LYS A 118 17.05 13.78 7.31
CA LYS A 118 15.74 14.19 7.84
C LYS A 118 14.62 13.99 6.81
N SER A 119 14.90 14.25 5.53
CA SER A 119 13.95 14.08 4.43
C SER A 119 13.55 12.62 4.22
N VAL A 120 14.49 11.67 4.30
CA VAL A 120 14.17 10.24 4.15
C VAL A 120 13.38 9.73 5.35
N ILE A 121 13.73 10.16 6.57
CA ILE A 121 12.97 9.81 7.77
C ILE A 121 11.54 10.35 7.66
N PHE A 122 11.39 11.62 7.28
CA PHE A 122 10.08 12.25 7.08
C PHE A 122 9.26 11.51 6.01
N ALA A 123 9.84 11.26 4.83
CA ALA A 123 9.16 10.55 3.75
C ALA A 123 8.75 9.14 4.17
N THR A 124 9.63 8.39 4.85
CA THR A 124 9.33 7.05 5.35
C THR A 124 8.18 7.07 6.35
N ALA A 125 8.21 8.00 7.32
CA ALA A 125 7.15 8.15 8.31
C ALA A 125 5.82 8.54 7.67
N PHE A 126 5.82 9.50 6.75
CA PHE A 126 4.63 9.92 6.00
C PHE A 126 4.03 8.75 5.19
N MET A 127 4.89 7.96 4.54
CA MET A 127 4.47 6.78 3.78
C MET A 127 3.96 5.64 4.67
N CYS A 128 4.35 5.57 5.96
CA CYS A 128 3.74 4.65 6.92
C CYS A 128 2.26 4.98 7.16
N PHE A 129 1.91 6.26 7.36
CA PHE A 129 0.52 6.69 7.50
C PHE A 129 -0.30 6.34 6.25
N PHE A 130 0.23 6.69 5.08
CA PHE A 130 -0.40 6.38 3.81
C PHE A 130 -0.58 4.87 3.56
N SER A 131 0.43 4.07 3.89
CA SER A 131 0.36 2.62 3.73
C SER A 131 -0.64 1.97 4.68
N ALA A 132 -0.73 2.47 5.92
CA ALA A 132 -1.77 2.05 6.86
C ALA A 132 -3.17 2.37 6.33
N VAL A 133 -3.36 3.59 5.81
CA VAL A 133 -4.63 3.99 5.21
C VAL A 133 -4.96 3.12 4.01
N ILE A 134 -4.04 2.90 3.07
CA ILE A 134 -4.27 2.01 1.92
C ILE A 134 -4.64 0.59 2.36
N ALA A 135 -3.99 0.07 3.42
CA ALA A 135 -4.28 -1.25 3.95
C ALA A 135 -5.68 -1.36 4.54
N LEU A 136 -6.17 -0.32 5.22
CA LEU A 136 -7.51 -0.28 5.79
C LEU A 136 -8.58 0.02 4.74
N PHE A 137 -8.29 0.96 3.84
CA PHE A 137 -9.24 1.44 2.85
C PHE A 137 -9.55 0.39 1.79
N LYS A 138 -8.60 -0.50 1.47
CA LYS A 138 -8.85 -1.62 0.55
C LYS A 138 -9.95 -2.56 1.05
N ASP A 139 -10.11 -2.68 2.37
CA ASP A 139 -11.07 -3.59 3.00
C ASP A 139 -12.49 -3.01 3.03
N ILE A 140 -12.66 -1.70 2.78
CA ILE A 140 -13.98 -1.06 2.78
C ILE A 140 -14.84 -1.55 1.60
N PRO A 141 -14.41 -1.50 0.33
CA PRO A 141 -15.18 -2.05 -0.79
C PRO A 141 -15.21 -3.59 -0.79
N ASP A 142 -14.27 -4.24 -0.09
CA ASP A 142 -14.13 -5.70 -0.04
C ASP A 142 -14.97 -6.36 1.08
N VAL A 143 -15.73 -5.57 1.86
CA VAL A 143 -16.39 -6.02 3.11
C VAL A 143 -17.34 -7.21 2.92
N ASP A 144 -18.07 -7.27 1.81
CA ASP A 144 -19.06 -8.33 1.56
C ASP A 144 -18.38 -9.67 1.29
N GLY A 145 -17.37 -9.66 0.41
CA GLY A 145 -16.56 -10.85 0.14
C GLY A 145 -15.78 -11.28 1.37
N ASP A 146 -15.19 -10.33 2.11
CA ASP A 146 -14.49 -10.64 3.36
C ASP A 146 -15.41 -11.35 4.35
N ARG A 147 -16.63 -10.83 4.55
CA ARG A 147 -17.63 -11.45 5.43
C ARG A 147 -18.02 -12.85 4.96
N TYR A 148 -18.29 -13.01 3.66
CA TYR A 148 -18.70 -14.30 3.09
C TYR A 148 -17.62 -15.38 3.24
N PHE A 149 -16.35 -15.01 3.06
CA PHE A 149 -15.21 -15.92 3.19
C PHE A 149 -14.60 -15.97 4.61
N GLY A 150 -15.29 -15.41 5.61
CA GLY A 150 -14.88 -15.49 7.02
C GLY A 150 -13.63 -14.65 7.39
N ILE A 151 -13.24 -13.69 6.53
CA ILE A 151 -12.14 -12.77 6.79
C ILE A 151 -12.59 -11.69 7.77
N GLN A 152 -11.85 -11.56 8.87
CA GLN A 152 -12.19 -10.66 9.97
C GLN A 152 -11.48 -9.31 9.83
N SER A 153 -11.69 -8.63 8.71
CA SER A 153 -11.10 -7.31 8.42
C SER A 153 -11.68 -6.21 9.33
N PHE A 154 -11.00 -5.05 9.40
CA PHE A 154 -11.48 -3.93 10.21
C PHE A 154 -12.86 -3.43 9.75
N SER A 155 -13.11 -3.41 8.44
CA SER A 155 -14.40 -3.01 7.86
C SER A 155 -15.51 -3.99 8.24
N VAL A 156 -15.22 -5.30 8.32
CA VAL A 156 -16.18 -6.31 8.79
C VAL A 156 -16.49 -6.13 10.28
N ARG A 157 -15.46 -5.87 11.11
CA ARG A 157 -15.60 -5.78 12.57
C ARG A 157 -16.19 -4.47 13.08
N LEU A 158 -15.79 -3.34 12.50
CA LEU A 158 -16.13 -2.00 12.98
C LEU A 158 -17.18 -1.30 12.11
N GLY A 159 -17.38 -1.76 10.87
CA GLY A 159 -18.24 -1.15 9.86
C GLY A 159 -17.49 -0.21 8.92
N GLN A 160 -17.94 -0.16 7.67
CA GLN A 160 -17.32 0.62 6.58
C GLN A 160 -17.18 2.11 6.92
N GLU A 161 -18.24 2.74 7.43
CA GLU A 161 -18.27 4.18 7.70
C GLU A 161 -17.26 4.60 8.78
N LYS A 162 -17.14 3.83 9.87
CA LYS A 162 -16.18 4.11 10.94
C LYS A 162 -14.74 4.01 10.42
N VAL A 163 -14.44 2.97 9.65
CA VAL A 163 -13.11 2.75 9.06
C VAL A 163 -12.79 3.83 8.02
N PHE A 164 -13.78 4.22 7.19
CA PHE A 164 -13.64 5.31 6.23
C PHE A 164 -13.21 6.61 6.94
N TRP A 165 -13.99 7.09 7.91
CA TRP A 165 -13.69 8.35 8.60
C TRP A 165 -12.41 8.28 9.43
N PHE A 166 -12.08 7.12 9.98
CA PHE A 166 -10.77 6.91 10.62
C PHE A 166 -9.63 7.12 9.62
N CYS A 167 -9.71 6.52 8.42
CA CYS A 167 -8.71 6.69 7.37
C CYS A 167 -8.57 8.15 6.91
N ILE A 168 -9.70 8.86 6.73
CA ILE A 168 -9.69 10.28 6.35
C ILE A 168 -9.00 11.13 7.42
N LYS A 169 -9.36 10.94 8.70
CA LYS A 169 -8.72 11.66 9.81
C LYS A 169 -7.22 11.37 9.87
N LEU A 170 -6.83 10.11 9.69
CA LEU A 170 -5.43 9.70 9.70
C LEU A 170 -4.61 10.38 8.58
N LEU A 171 -5.16 10.47 7.36
CA LEU A 171 -4.52 11.21 6.26
C LEU A 171 -4.47 12.71 6.51
N LEU A 172 -5.53 13.32 7.04
CA LEU A 172 -5.54 14.74 7.39
C LEU A 172 -4.50 15.06 8.46
N THR A 173 -4.33 14.19 9.47
CA THR A 173 -3.26 14.31 10.45
C THR A 173 -1.90 14.22 9.78
N ALA A 174 -1.68 13.27 8.85
CA ALA A 174 -0.42 13.14 8.13
C ALA A 174 -0.11 14.42 7.33
N TYR A 175 -1.08 14.99 6.61
CA TYR A 175 -0.91 16.26 5.89
C TYR A 175 -0.67 17.44 6.83
N ALA A 176 -1.38 17.52 7.95
CA ALA A 176 -1.17 18.57 8.95
C ALA A 176 0.26 18.49 9.54
N THR A 177 0.74 17.29 9.87
CA THR A 177 2.12 17.07 10.32
C THR A 177 3.11 17.48 9.24
N ALA A 178 2.86 17.14 7.97
CA ALA A 178 3.70 17.54 6.85
C ALA A 178 3.78 19.07 6.69
N MET A 179 2.65 19.76 6.84
CA MET A 179 2.61 21.23 6.83
C MET A 179 3.39 21.83 8.01
N LEU A 180 3.29 21.26 9.22
CA LEU A 180 4.06 21.73 10.38
C LEU A 180 5.57 21.53 10.18
N VAL A 181 5.98 20.38 9.66
CA VAL A 181 7.39 20.12 9.31
C VAL A 181 7.86 21.10 8.23
N GLY A 182 7.06 21.32 7.19
CA GLY A 182 7.33 22.31 6.15
C GLY A 182 7.46 23.74 6.71
N ALA A 183 6.59 24.14 7.62
CA ALA A 183 6.62 25.45 8.28
C ALA A 183 7.91 25.70 9.09
N SER A 184 8.51 24.63 9.61
CA SER A 184 9.79 24.66 10.34
C SER A 184 11.03 24.76 9.45
N THR A 185 10.88 24.66 8.12
CA THR A 185 12.02 24.81 7.20
C THR A 185 12.52 26.25 7.15
N PRO A 186 13.85 26.47 7.03
CA PRO A 186 14.44 27.81 7.02
C PRO A 186 14.18 28.56 5.71
N THR A 187 14.09 27.84 4.59
CA THR A 187 13.95 28.43 3.26
C THR A 187 12.50 28.79 2.98
N ILE A 188 12.22 30.05 2.60
CA ILE A 188 10.86 30.50 2.28
C ILE A 188 10.23 29.72 1.11
N TYR A 189 11.04 29.34 0.13
CA TYR A 189 10.60 28.55 -1.02
C TYR A 189 10.13 27.15 -0.62
N GLU A 190 10.97 26.38 0.09
CA GLU A 190 10.63 25.04 0.58
C GLU A 190 9.39 25.07 1.48
N LYS A 191 9.35 26.05 2.39
CA LYS A 191 8.21 26.30 3.27
C LYS A 191 6.93 26.49 2.48
N THR A 192 6.94 27.40 1.51
CA THR A 192 5.75 27.74 0.72
C THR A 192 5.29 26.54 -0.09
N VAL A 193 6.21 25.83 -0.76
CA VAL A 193 5.89 24.66 -1.57
C VAL A 193 5.29 23.53 -0.71
N ILE A 194 5.94 23.15 0.40
CA ILE A 194 5.48 22.03 1.24
C ILE A 194 4.13 22.36 1.89
N VAL A 195 3.98 23.55 2.47
CA VAL A 195 2.75 23.95 3.17
C VAL A 195 1.57 24.08 2.21
N LEU A 196 1.74 24.78 1.08
CA LEU A 196 0.66 24.97 0.12
C LEU A 196 0.27 23.66 -0.58
N SER A 197 1.25 22.83 -0.96
CA SER A 197 0.97 21.56 -1.67
C SER A 197 0.21 20.59 -0.77
N HIS A 198 0.68 20.36 0.46
CA HIS A 198 -0.03 19.47 1.39
C HIS A 198 -1.37 20.07 1.85
N GLY A 199 -1.47 21.39 2.01
CA GLY A 199 -2.74 22.07 2.33
C GLY A 199 -3.77 21.92 1.21
N LEU A 200 -3.35 22.03 -0.05
CA LEU A 200 -4.19 21.78 -1.22
C LEU A 200 -4.66 20.33 -1.27
N LEU A 201 -3.75 19.36 -1.13
CA LEU A 201 -4.09 17.93 -1.15
C LEU A 201 -5.03 17.54 0.00
N ALA A 202 -4.81 18.06 1.21
CA ALA A 202 -5.69 17.87 2.36
C ALA A 202 -7.08 18.44 2.11
N SER A 203 -7.16 19.62 1.49
CA SER A 203 -8.42 20.28 1.14
C SER A 203 -9.20 19.50 0.08
N ILE A 204 -8.53 18.99 -0.96
CA ILE A 204 -9.14 18.13 -1.99
C ILE A 204 -9.64 16.82 -1.36
N LEU A 205 -8.83 16.19 -0.49
CA LEU A 205 -9.21 14.99 0.24
C LEU A 205 -10.48 15.23 1.06
N TRP A 206 -10.50 16.29 1.88
CA TRP A 206 -11.64 16.62 2.74
C TRP A 206 -12.91 16.92 1.94
N PHE A 207 -12.79 17.73 0.88
CA PHE A 207 -13.93 18.07 0.05
C PHE A 207 -14.54 16.82 -0.59
N ARG A 208 -13.71 15.96 -1.21
CA ARG A 208 -14.20 14.71 -1.82
C ARG A 208 -14.75 13.73 -0.79
N ALA A 209 -14.16 13.65 0.40
CA ALA A 209 -14.61 12.74 1.45
C ALA A 209 -16.01 13.07 1.97
N ARG A 210 -16.41 14.35 1.97
CA ARG A 210 -17.76 14.76 2.40
C ARG A 210 -18.86 14.49 1.39
N SER A 211 -18.51 14.35 0.11
CA SER A 211 -19.47 14.16 -0.98
C SER A 211 -19.66 12.70 -1.38
N ILE A 212 -19.01 11.76 -0.69
CA ILE A 212 -19.05 10.35 -1.05
C ILE A 212 -20.27 9.66 -0.45
N ASP A 213 -20.92 8.83 -1.25
CA ASP A 213 -21.83 7.80 -0.76
C ASP A 213 -21.02 6.54 -0.38
N ILE A 214 -20.98 6.22 0.92
CA ILE A 214 -20.29 5.05 1.48
C ILE A 214 -21.11 3.77 1.28
N GLN A 215 -22.41 3.84 0.99
CA GLN A 215 -23.20 2.63 0.73
C GLN A 215 -23.04 2.14 -0.71
N ASN A 216 -22.62 3.02 -1.61
CA ASN A 216 -22.37 2.67 -3.00
C ASN A 216 -20.96 2.10 -3.21
N LYS A 217 -20.87 0.80 -3.53
CA LYS A 217 -19.59 0.10 -3.75
C LYS A 217 -18.74 0.71 -4.88
N ALA A 218 -19.36 1.18 -5.96
CA ALA A 218 -18.63 1.82 -7.06
C ALA A 218 -18.05 3.18 -6.64
N SER A 219 -18.81 3.96 -5.87
CA SER A 219 -18.39 5.22 -5.27
C SER A 219 -17.17 5.03 -4.35
N ILE A 220 -17.23 4.08 -3.40
CA ILE A 220 -16.09 3.74 -2.53
C ILE A 220 -14.88 3.28 -3.34
N THR A 221 -15.09 2.40 -4.33
CA THR A 221 -14.00 1.87 -5.15
C THR A 221 -13.31 2.99 -5.93
N SER A 222 -14.08 3.92 -6.49
CA SER A 222 -13.56 5.12 -7.17
C SER A 222 -12.76 5.99 -6.20
N PHE A 223 -13.26 6.19 -4.98
CA PHE A 223 -12.55 6.95 -3.97
C PHE A 223 -11.28 6.27 -3.47
N TYR A 224 -11.28 4.94 -3.33
CA TYR A 224 -10.08 4.16 -3.03
C TYR A 224 -9.00 4.37 -4.11
N MET A 225 -9.38 4.37 -5.38
CA MET A 225 -8.45 4.72 -6.47
C MET A 225 -7.99 6.18 -6.41
N PHE A 226 -8.82 7.10 -5.91
CA PHE A 226 -8.41 8.47 -5.65
C PHE A 226 -7.37 8.57 -4.51
N ILE A 227 -7.50 7.77 -3.43
CA ILE A 227 -6.47 7.70 -2.38
C ILE A 227 -5.13 7.21 -2.98
N TRP A 228 -5.14 6.26 -3.91
CA TRP A 228 -3.94 5.88 -4.65
C TRP A 228 -3.35 7.02 -5.47
N LYS A 229 -4.17 7.89 -6.07
CA LYS A 229 -3.66 9.07 -6.77
C LYS A 229 -2.98 10.04 -5.80
N LEU A 230 -3.55 10.26 -4.62
CA LEU A 230 -2.91 11.08 -3.59
C LEU A 230 -1.59 10.49 -3.08
N PHE A 231 -1.48 9.16 -3.02
CA PHE A 231 -0.23 8.48 -2.63
C PHE A 231 0.94 8.76 -3.58
N TYR A 232 0.66 9.02 -4.87
CA TYR A 232 1.66 9.29 -5.89
C TYR A 232 1.78 10.77 -6.28
N ALA A 233 0.99 11.66 -5.67
CA ALA A 233 1.02 13.11 -5.91
C ALA A 233 2.09 13.79 -5.07
#